data_AF-A0A3B5KKJ8-F1
#
_entry.id   AF-A0A3B5KKJ8-F1
#
_cell.length_a   1.000
_cell.length_b   1.000
_cell.length_c   1.000
_cell.angle_alpha   90.00
_cell.angle_beta   90.00
_cell.angle_gamma   90.00
#
_symmetry.space_group_name_H-M   'P 1'
#
loop_
_entity.id
_entity.type
_entity.pdbx_description
1 polymer ?
#
loop_
_entity_poly.entity_id
_entity_poly.type
_entity_poly.pdbx_seq_one_letter_code
_entity_poly.pdbx_strand_id
1 'polypeptide(L)'
;TRFRSGTAAISGVKCYAITGAQRRGEDIETTKKWSAGQNKQHLVSKNTAKLDRETEELHHDRIPLEVGKVIQKGRQDKGLTQKDLATKVNEKPQVIADYECGKAIPNNQIMGKIERVLGLKLRGKDIGEPLEAKPKKK
;
A
#
# COMPACT_ATOMS: atom_id res chain seq x y z
N THR A 1 36.88 -13.31 13.03
CA THR A 1 36.13 -12.49 12.05
C THR A 1 34.64 -12.74 12.22
N ARG A 2 33.92 -11.87 12.94
CA ARG A 2 32.50 -12.09 13.31
C ARG A 2 31.60 -11.25 12.41
N PHE A 3 30.89 -11.90 11.49
CA PHE A 3 29.95 -11.27 10.55
C PHE A 3 28.69 -10.82 11.30
N ARG A 4 28.39 -9.52 11.32
CA ARG A 4 27.15 -8.97 11.91
C ARG A 4 26.11 -8.86 10.79
N SER A 5 25.10 -9.72 10.78
CA SER A 5 23.92 -9.58 9.92
C SER A 5 22.84 -8.75 10.63
N GLY A 6 22.37 -7.68 9.97
CA GLY A 6 21.38 -6.75 10.49
C GLY A 6 19.96 -7.35 10.54
N THR A 7 19.31 -7.26 11.70
CA THR A 7 17.93 -7.69 11.91
C THR A 7 16.94 -6.57 11.57
N ALA A 8 16.03 -6.84 10.63
CA ALA A 8 14.92 -5.97 10.28
C ALA A 8 13.86 -5.94 11.41
N ALA A 9 13.35 -4.76 11.72
CA ALA A 9 12.42 -4.51 12.82
C ALA A 9 11.12 -5.33 12.72
N ILE A 10 10.79 -6.03 13.80
CA ILE A 10 9.52 -6.76 14.01
C ILE A 10 8.75 -6.02 15.12
N SER A 11 7.42 -5.94 15.02
CA SER A 11 6.52 -5.22 15.93
C SER A 11 6.85 -5.40 17.42
N GLY A 12 6.72 -4.32 18.19
CA GLY A 12 7.31 -4.15 19.53
C GLY A 12 7.03 -5.25 20.57
N VAL A 13 5.90 -5.96 20.47
CA VAL A 13 5.57 -7.09 21.36
C VAL A 13 6.37 -8.35 21.00
N LYS A 14 6.55 -8.64 19.70
CA LYS A 14 7.37 -9.77 19.23
C LYS A 14 8.86 -9.50 19.44
N CYS A 15 9.29 -8.25 19.29
CA CYS A 15 10.70 -7.87 19.51
C CYS A 15 11.14 -8.12 20.96
N TYR A 16 10.31 -7.78 21.96
CA TYR A 16 10.64 -8.02 23.37
C TYR A 16 10.79 -9.51 23.70
N ALA A 17 9.88 -10.35 23.17
CA ALA A 17 9.94 -11.80 23.36
C ALA A 17 11.20 -12.42 22.73
N ILE A 18 11.56 -12.03 21.51
CA ILE A 18 12.77 -12.51 20.82
C ILE A 18 14.02 -12.07 21.58
N THR A 19 14.11 -10.80 22.00
CA THR A 19 15.28 -10.29 22.74
C THR A 19 15.41 -10.94 24.12
N GLY A 20 14.31 -11.30 24.78
CA GLY A 20 14.30 -12.06 26.03
C GLY A 20 14.84 -13.48 25.86
N ALA A 21 14.37 -14.20 24.84
CA ALA A 21 14.84 -15.54 24.50
C ALA A 21 16.36 -15.55 24.17
N GLN A 22 16.84 -14.54 23.42
CA GLN A 22 18.27 -14.38 23.12
C GLN A 22 19.14 -14.24 24.37
N ARG A 23 18.65 -13.54 25.42
CA ARG A 23 19.39 -13.35 26.67
C ARG A 23 19.41 -14.58 27.56
N ARG A 24 18.36 -15.40 27.50
CA ARG A 24 18.24 -16.65 28.27
C ARG A 24 18.90 -17.85 27.57
N GLY A 25 19.38 -17.68 26.34
CA GLY A 25 19.98 -18.77 25.56
C GLY A 25 18.95 -19.78 25.06
N GLU A 26 17.68 -19.39 24.96
CA GLU A 26 16.61 -20.22 24.39
C GLU A 26 16.75 -20.28 22.87
N ASP A 27 16.35 -21.40 22.27
CA ASP A 27 16.41 -21.60 20.83
C ASP A 27 15.46 -20.67 20.08
N ILE A 28 15.97 -20.05 19.01
CA ILE A 28 15.22 -19.11 18.17
C ILE A 28 15.22 -19.62 16.74
N GLU A 29 14.05 -20.02 16.27
CA GLU A 29 13.85 -20.34 14.87
C GLU A 29 13.81 -19.06 14.02
N THR A 30 14.64 -19.00 12.97
CA THR A 30 14.61 -17.90 12.01
C THR A 30 14.31 -18.43 10.62
N THR A 31 13.25 -17.90 10.00
CA THR A 31 12.88 -18.21 8.61
C THR A 31 13.06 -16.98 7.74
N LYS A 32 13.73 -17.13 6.60
CA LYS A 32 13.84 -16.04 5.60
C LYS A 32 12.46 -15.76 5.01
N LYS A 33 12.05 -14.49 4.98
CA LYS A 33 10.78 -14.09 4.35
C LYS A 33 10.84 -14.33 2.84
N TRP A 34 9.76 -14.86 2.27
CA TRP A 34 9.58 -14.94 0.82
C TRP A 34 9.65 -13.53 0.21
N SER A 35 10.38 -13.38 -0.90
CA SER A 35 10.72 -12.09 -1.53
C SER A 35 11.58 -11.12 -0.69
N ALA A 36 12.25 -11.58 0.37
CA ALA A 36 13.20 -10.75 1.11
C ALA A 36 14.39 -10.31 0.24
N GLY A 37 14.73 -9.02 0.29
CA GLY A 37 15.86 -8.42 -0.44
C GLY A 37 15.53 -7.92 -1.85
N GLN A 38 14.25 -7.91 -2.24
CA GLN A 38 13.79 -7.42 -3.54
C GLN A 38 12.93 -6.15 -3.40
N ASN A 39 13.02 -5.22 -4.35
CA ASN A 39 12.16 -4.02 -4.43
C ASN A 39 11.18 -4.16 -5.60
N LYS A 40 10.19 -5.05 -5.46
CA LYS A 40 9.12 -5.20 -6.46
C LYS A 40 8.15 -4.02 -6.33
N GLN A 41 8.19 -3.11 -7.29
CA GLN A 41 7.36 -1.89 -7.29
C GLN A 41 5.88 -2.16 -7.57
N HIS A 42 5.58 -3.13 -8.44
CA HIS A 42 4.21 -3.51 -8.79
C HIS A 42 3.88 -4.87 -8.19
N LEU A 43 3.13 -4.88 -7.09
CA LEU A 43 2.62 -6.10 -6.47
C LEU A 43 1.23 -6.43 -7.00
N VAL A 44 0.94 -7.72 -7.14
CA VAL A 44 -0.39 -8.19 -7.51
C VAL A 44 -1.33 -7.94 -6.33
N SER A 45 -2.47 -7.28 -6.58
CA SER A 45 -3.39 -6.90 -5.49
C SER A 45 -4.19 -8.07 -4.93
N LYS A 46 -4.41 -9.11 -5.74
CA LYS A 46 -5.10 -10.36 -5.38
C LYS A 46 -4.11 -11.52 -5.25
N ASN A 47 -4.46 -12.51 -4.43
CA ASN A 47 -3.64 -13.71 -4.28
C ASN A 47 -3.74 -14.58 -5.54
N THR A 48 -2.62 -14.72 -6.26
CA THR A 48 -2.58 -15.42 -7.56
C THR A 48 -3.03 -16.88 -7.46
N ALA A 49 -2.80 -17.55 -6.33
CA ALA A 49 -3.23 -18.92 -6.09
C ALA A 49 -4.73 -19.09 -5.83
N LYS A 50 -5.45 -17.99 -5.57
CA LYS A 50 -6.93 -17.99 -5.51
C LYS A 50 -7.52 -17.75 -6.90
N LEU A 51 -6.95 -16.81 -7.65
CA LEU A 51 -7.36 -16.52 -9.03
C LEU A 51 -7.21 -17.73 -9.96
N ASP A 52 -6.16 -18.53 -9.78
CA ASP A 52 -5.92 -19.73 -10.59
C ASP A 52 -6.92 -20.88 -10.32
N ARG A 53 -7.62 -20.84 -9.18
CA ARG A 53 -8.64 -21.84 -8.79
C ARG A 53 -10.07 -21.41 -9.12
N GLU A 54 -10.32 -20.11 -9.25
CA GLU A 54 -11.65 -19.56 -9.59
C GLU A 54 -11.82 -19.54 -11.12
N THR A 55 -12.50 -20.55 -11.67
CA THR A 55 -12.71 -20.69 -13.12
C THR A 55 -13.98 -20.00 -13.66
N GLU A 56 -14.87 -19.47 -12.81
CA GLU A 56 -16.22 -19.04 -13.26
C GLU A 56 -16.76 -17.66 -12.80
N GLU A 57 -15.99 -16.76 -12.16
CA GLU A 57 -16.53 -15.42 -11.82
C GLU A 57 -15.58 -14.26 -12.12
N LEU A 58 -15.60 -13.79 -13.38
CA LEU A 58 -14.84 -12.62 -13.82
C LEU A 58 -15.59 -11.30 -13.53
N HIS A 59 -16.27 -11.18 -12.39
CA HIS A 59 -16.71 -9.87 -11.90
C HIS A 59 -15.60 -9.30 -11.02
N HIS A 60 -15.05 -8.15 -11.40
CA HIS A 60 -14.11 -7.42 -10.56
C HIS A 60 -14.77 -6.14 -10.11
N ASP A 61 -15.03 -6.05 -8.81
CA ASP A 61 -15.55 -4.84 -8.20
C ASP A 61 -14.65 -3.67 -8.55
N ARG A 62 -15.28 -2.65 -9.14
CA ARG A 62 -14.61 -1.42 -9.57
C ARG A 62 -14.70 -0.38 -8.47
N ILE A 63 -13.86 0.64 -8.61
CA ILE A 63 -13.87 1.78 -7.70
C ILE A 63 -15.22 2.51 -7.86
N PRO A 64 -15.96 2.78 -6.76
CA PRO A 64 -17.19 3.53 -6.84
C PRO A 64 -16.91 4.96 -7.33
N LEU A 65 -17.82 5.52 -8.12
CA LEU A 65 -17.66 6.83 -8.74
C LEU A 65 -17.39 7.96 -7.73
N GLU A 66 -17.92 7.82 -6.50
CA GLU A 66 -17.70 8.77 -5.40
C GLU A 66 -16.20 8.94 -5.06
N VAL A 67 -15.42 7.85 -5.09
CA VAL A 67 -13.97 7.92 -4.89
C VAL A 67 -13.30 8.68 -6.04
N GLY A 68 -13.74 8.44 -7.28
CA GLY A 68 -13.25 9.15 -8.46
C GLY A 68 -13.46 10.67 -8.37
N LYS A 69 -14.66 11.09 -7.92
CA LYS A 69 -14.98 12.51 -7.67
C LYS A 69 -14.09 13.13 -6.60
N VAL A 70 -13.83 12.41 -5.50
CA VAL A 70 -12.95 12.89 -4.42
C VAL A 70 -11.51 13.06 -4.89
N ILE A 71 -10.99 12.13 -5.71
CA ILE A 71 -9.66 12.25 -6.32
C ILE A 71 -9.60 13.49 -7.21
N GLN A 72 -10.61 13.68 -8.07
CA GLN A 72 -10.69 14.83 -8.97
C GLN A 72 -10.74 16.15 -8.19
N LYS A 73 -11.57 16.23 -7.15
CA LYS A 73 -11.66 17.42 -6.27
C LYS A 73 -10.33 17.70 -5.57
N GLY A 74 -9.75 16.70 -4.91
CA GLY A 74 -8.46 16.87 -4.22
C GLY A 74 -7.32 17.25 -5.17
N ARG A 75 -7.38 16.84 -6.43
CA ARG A 75 -6.44 17.26 -7.48
C ARG A 75 -6.62 18.74 -7.84
N GLN A 76 -7.86 19.18 -8.03
CA GLN A 76 -8.19 20.59 -8.34
C GLN A 76 -7.84 21.51 -7.18
N ASP A 77 -8.15 21.13 -5.95
CA ASP A 77 -7.84 21.89 -4.73
C ASP A 77 -6.32 22.13 -4.57
N LYS A 78 -5.50 21.22 -5.11
CA LYS A 78 -4.02 21.33 -5.10
C LYS A 78 -3.45 21.89 -6.40
N GLY A 79 -4.28 22.28 -7.37
CA GLY A 79 -3.84 22.79 -8.67
C GLY A 79 -3.01 21.81 -9.49
N LEU A 80 -3.17 20.50 -9.28
CA LEU A 80 -2.38 19.47 -9.97
C LEU A 80 -3.08 19.03 -11.26
N THR A 81 -2.32 18.75 -12.33
CA THR A 81 -2.87 18.03 -13.49
C THR A 81 -2.89 16.52 -13.23
N GLN A 82 -3.63 15.74 -14.04
CA GLN A 82 -3.58 14.27 -13.96
C GLN A 82 -2.15 13.75 -14.17
N LYS A 83 -1.38 14.39 -15.06
CA LYS A 83 0.02 14.07 -15.31
C LYS A 83 0.91 14.36 -14.10
N ASP A 84 0.67 15.46 -13.40
CA ASP A 84 1.46 15.82 -12.21
C ASP A 84 1.15 14.86 -11.06
N LEU A 85 -0.13 14.51 -10.87
CA LEU A 85 -0.54 13.51 -9.88
C LEU A 85 0.08 12.13 -10.21
N ALA A 86 0.01 11.70 -11.46
CA ALA A 86 0.60 10.46 -11.93
C ALA A 86 2.12 10.41 -11.69
N THR A 87 2.82 11.51 -11.98
CA THR A 87 4.27 11.65 -11.74
C THR A 87 4.59 11.55 -10.24
N LYS A 88 3.83 12.22 -9.37
CA LYS A 88 4.00 12.14 -7.90
C LYS A 88 3.73 10.74 -7.35
N VAL A 89 2.80 10.01 -7.96
CA VAL A 89 2.39 8.66 -7.55
C VAL A 89 3.25 7.57 -8.23
N ASN A 90 4.11 7.95 -9.18
CA ASN A 90 4.91 7.05 -10.02
C ASN A 90 4.05 5.99 -10.75
N GLU A 91 2.93 6.44 -11.32
CA GLU A 91 2.03 5.61 -12.14
C GLU A 91 1.79 6.30 -13.49
N LYS A 92 1.19 5.57 -14.44
CA LYS A 92 0.87 6.16 -15.75
C LYS A 92 -0.34 7.12 -15.63
N PRO A 93 -0.38 8.23 -16.39
CA PRO A 93 -1.54 9.14 -16.42
C PRO A 93 -2.87 8.43 -16.72
N GLN A 94 -2.84 7.41 -17.59
CA GLN A 94 -4.00 6.59 -17.91
C GLN A 94 -4.59 5.91 -16.67
N VAL A 95 -3.75 5.42 -15.75
CA VAL A 95 -4.21 4.79 -14.51
C VAL A 95 -4.98 5.81 -13.68
N ILE A 96 -4.46 7.02 -13.51
CA ILE A 96 -5.17 8.08 -12.76
C ILE A 96 -6.50 8.42 -13.42
N ALA A 97 -6.55 8.53 -14.75
CA ALA A 97 -7.80 8.78 -15.47
C ALA A 97 -8.84 7.66 -15.25
N ASP A 98 -8.42 6.39 -15.31
CA ASP A 98 -9.31 5.24 -15.07
C ASP A 98 -9.84 5.20 -13.62
N TYR A 99 -9.05 5.68 -12.66
CA TYR A 99 -9.45 5.83 -11.25
C TYR A 99 -10.45 6.98 -11.06
N GLU A 100 -10.21 8.14 -11.68
CA GLU A 100 -11.17 9.27 -11.67
C GLU A 100 -12.52 8.88 -12.31
N CYS A 101 -12.51 8.02 -13.33
CA CYS A 101 -13.71 7.53 -14.01
C CYS A 101 -14.40 6.33 -13.33
N GLY A 102 -13.83 5.76 -12.26
CA GLY A 102 -14.36 4.57 -11.58
C GLY A 102 -14.26 3.27 -12.39
N LYS A 103 -13.45 3.22 -13.45
CA LYS A 103 -13.25 2.02 -14.30
C LYS A 103 -12.14 1.11 -13.78
N ALA A 104 -11.24 1.65 -12.98
CA ALA A 104 -10.09 0.93 -12.49
C ALA A 104 -10.44 -0.13 -11.44
N ILE A 105 -9.63 -1.20 -11.40
CA ILE A 105 -9.67 -2.20 -10.33
C ILE A 105 -8.95 -1.61 -9.12
N PRO A 106 -9.57 -1.63 -7.92
CA PRO A 106 -8.95 -1.12 -6.70
C PRO A 106 -7.59 -1.81 -6.43
N ASN A 107 -6.51 -1.02 -6.41
CA ASN A 107 -5.21 -1.44 -5.89
C ASN A 107 -4.86 -0.61 -4.65
N ASN A 108 -4.81 -1.27 -3.49
CA ASN A 108 -4.53 -0.62 -2.21
C ASN A 108 -3.21 0.15 -2.18
N GLN A 109 -2.21 -0.25 -2.98
CA GLN A 109 -0.94 0.46 -3.07
C GLN A 109 -1.10 1.80 -3.77
N ILE A 110 -1.74 1.81 -4.94
CA ILE A 110 -1.99 3.02 -5.73
C ILE A 110 -2.89 3.97 -4.94
N MET A 111 -3.99 3.45 -4.38
CA MET A 111 -4.89 4.21 -3.51
C MET A 111 -4.14 4.87 -2.36
N GLY A 112 -3.29 4.12 -1.64
CA GLY A 112 -2.49 4.66 -0.54
C GLY A 112 -1.43 5.67 -0.98
N LYS A 113 -0.94 5.64 -2.22
CA LYS A 113 -0.05 6.69 -2.75
C LYS A 113 -0.85 7.96 -3.06
N ILE A 114 -2.00 7.83 -3.72
CA ILE A 114 -2.90 8.97 -4.04
C ILE A 114 -3.37 9.66 -2.76
N GLU A 115 -3.81 8.90 -1.75
CA GLU A 115 -4.23 9.42 -0.44
C GLU A 115 -3.15 10.31 0.21
N ARG A 116 -1.88 9.91 0.13
CA ARG A 116 -0.77 10.68 0.70
C ARG A 116 -0.46 11.95 -0.08
N VAL A 117 -0.58 11.91 -1.42
CA VAL A 117 -0.34 13.07 -2.27
C VAL A 117 -1.48 14.08 -2.11
N LEU A 118 -2.73 13.63 -2.07
CA LEU A 118 -3.90 14.48 -1.93
C LEU A 118 -4.21 14.84 -0.47
N GLY A 119 -3.71 14.08 0.50
CA GLY A 119 -4.01 14.30 1.92
C GLY A 119 -5.47 14.02 2.26
N LEU A 120 -6.13 13.17 1.48
CA LEU A 120 -7.53 12.79 1.65
C LEU A 120 -7.61 11.26 1.80
N LYS A 121 -8.52 10.78 2.63
CA LYS A 121 -8.85 9.36 2.72
C LYS A 121 -9.69 8.94 1.51
N LEU A 122 -9.30 7.85 0.85
CA LEU A 122 -9.99 7.30 -0.32
C LEU A 122 -10.54 5.89 -0.03
N ARG A 123 -10.42 5.42 1.22
CA ARG A 123 -10.76 4.08 1.67
C ARG A 123 -11.53 4.13 3.00
N GLY A 124 -12.43 3.17 3.19
CA GLY A 124 -13.22 3.05 4.42
C GLY A 124 -14.51 3.86 4.37
N LYS A 125 -15.08 4.16 5.54
CA LYS A 125 -16.34 4.92 5.68
C LYS A 125 -16.15 6.43 5.52
N ASP A 126 -14.93 6.93 5.71
CA ASP A 126 -14.58 8.35 5.78
C ASP A 126 -14.01 8.88 4.45
N ILE A 127 -14.67 8.59 3.33
CA ILE A 127 -14.16 8.96 2.01
C ILE A 127 -14.23 10.49 1.84
N GLY A 128 -13.10 11.11 1.49
CA GLY A 128 -13.01 12.56 1.28
C GLY A 128 -12.64 13.37 2.53
N GLU A 129 -12.50 12.72 3.69
CA GLU A 129 -11.95 13.40 4.86
C GLU A 129 -10.44 13.63 4.74
N PRO A 130 -9.91 14.69 5.40
CA PRO A 130 -8.48 14.87 5.53
C PRO A 130 -7.80 13.62 6.13
N LEU A 131 -6.71 13.21 5.50
CA LEU A 131 -5.86 12.16 6.04
C LEU A 131 -5.12 12.74 7.26
N GLU A 132 -5.55 12.36 8.46
CA GLU A 132 -4.84 12.64 9.72
C GLU A 132 -3.35 12.32 9.56
N ALA A 133 -2.53 13.38 9.45
CA ALA A 133 -1.09 13.24 9.27
C ALA A 133 -0.49 12.75 10.59
N LYS A 134 -0.44 11.43 10.81
CA LYS A 134 0.34 10.89 11.92
C LYS A 134 1.77 11.42 11.78
N PRO A 135 2.33 12.11 12.79
CA PRO A 135 3.65 12.72 12.69
C PRO A 135 4.65 11.63 12.38
N LYS A 136 5.47 11.84 11.34
CA LYS A 136 6.61 10.98 11.03
C LYS A 136 7.51 11.00 12.26
N LYS A 137 7.49 9.95 13.09
CA LYS A 137 8.50 9.77 14.14
C LYS A 137 9.85 9.74 13.42
N LYS A 138 10.62 10.80 13.65
CA LYS A 138 12.00 10.99 13.20
C LYS A 138 12.92 10.08 14.01
#